data_AF-A0A660QPY1-F1
#
_entry.id   AF-A0A660QPY1-F1
#
_cell.length_a   1.000
_cell.length_b   1.000
_cell.length_c   1.000
_cell.angle_alpha   90.00
_cell.angle_beta   90.00
_cell.angle_gamma   90.00
#
_symmetry.space_group_name_H-M   'P 1'
#
loop_
_entity.id
_entity.type
_entity.pdbx_description
1 polymer ?
#
loop_
_entity_poly.entity_id
_entity_poly.type
_entity_poly.pdbx_seq_one_letter_code
_entity_poly.pdbx_strand_id
1 'polypeptide(L)'
;MIRNSKDSVRNAGIARSVAAGTIAITVFTLISKFLGFIREIITASLFGTSWRLDAVFIALTPVATVIGIATGGVIAIFFPIYHELKMKDPEKAKYYAGDLLRLYSFIFILIGIVFFTFPDAIVRFFAPGFSKEVLLYAARKLKYLSILPIINGSQALLGALLRAERYFFQYGVAQSIFNVIAIPVIYFGAPYFSEASYILATILGNAFVVFLCFKYARRFISFRGKFFLPKTVETFKYAFPFMLSTSLSSINIVVDKMFVSTLPAGRVSSLQYSTTLLGIISTVVSIFVMTSYTELSEKIAQGDFKRAKERMRKTVVT
;
A
#
# COMPACT_ATOMS: atom_id res chain seq x y z
N MET A 1 35.91 -29.45 -1.58
CA MET A 1 34.78 -29.83 -0.69
C MET A 1 34.32 -28.74 0.28
N ILE A 2 35.18 -27.83 0.78
CA ILE A 2 34.82 -26.82 1.81
C ILE A 2 33.93 -25.67 1.29
N ARG A 3 34.00 -25.36 -0.01
CA ARG A 3 33.21 -24.27 -0.64
C ARG A 3 31.70 -24.55 -0.62
N ASN A 4 31.29 -25.82 -0.80
CA ASN A 4 29.89 -26.24 -0.78
C ASN A 4 29.23 -26.18 0.61
N SER A 5 29.97 -26.33 1.71
CA SER A 5 29.37 -26.30 3.06
C SER A 5 29.12 -24.86 3.56
N LYS A 6 29.98 -23.90 3.19
CA LYS A 6 29.73 -22.48 3.50
C LYS A 6 28.55 -21.93 2.70
N ASP A 7 28.42 -22.32 1.44
CA ASP A 7 27.28 -21.90 0.61
C ASP A 7 25.97 -22.56 1.06
N SER A 8 25.99 -23.83 1.49
CA SER A 8 24.80 -24.50 2.03
C SER A 8 24.34 -23.90 3.37
N VAL A 9 25.26 -23.60 4.29
CA VAL A 9 24.95 -22.95 5.58
C VAL A 9 24.45 -21.51 5.37
N ARG A 10 25.05 -20.76 4.44
CA ARG A 10 24.59 -19.41 4.08
C ARG A 10 23.19 -19.44 3.44
N ASN A 11 22.92 -20.39 2.55
CA ASN A 11 21.61 -20.55 1.92
C ASN A 11 20.53 -21.00 2.92
N ALA A 12 20.86 -21.89 3.86
CA ALA A 12 19.97 -22.28 4.95
C ALA A 12 19.63 -21.11 5.89
N GLY A 13 20.63 -20.27 6.23
CA GLY A 13 20.41 -19.06 7.02
C GLY A 13 19.53 -18.02 6.30
N ILE A 14 19.72 -17.87 4.98
CA ILE A 14 18.89 -17.01 4.12
C ILE A 14 17.45 -17.52 4.08
N ALA A 15 17.23 -18.82 3.84
CA ALA A 15 15.91 -19.43 3.77
C ALA A 15 15.16 -19.29 5.11
N ARG A 16 15.84 -19.52 6.24
CA ARG A 16 15.26 -19.37 7.58
C ARG A 16 14.88 -17.92 7.90
N SER A 17 15.72 -16.95 7.50
CA SER A 17 15.43 -15.51 7.65
C SER A 17 14.24 -15.06 6.81
N VAL A 18 14.11 -15.59 5.59
CA VAL A 18 12.98 -15.29 4.69
C VAL A 18 11.69 -15.90 5.24
N ALA A 19 11.70 -17.17 5.65
CA ALA A 19 10.53 -17.84 6.22
C ALA A 19 10.03 -17.16 7.50
N ALA A 20 10.92 -16.85 8.44
CA ALA A 20 10.58 -16.11 9.65
C ALA A 20 10.05 -14.70 9.33
N GLY A 21 10.64 -14.03 8.34
CA GLY A 21 10.19 -12.73 7.84
C GLY A 21 8.78 -12.78 7.25
N THR A 22 8.48 -13.78 6.43
CA THR A 22 7.16 -14.00 5.84
C THR A 22 6.10 -14.26 6.91
N ILE A 23 6.40 -15.12 7.89
CA ILE A 23 5.48 -15.38 9.02
C ILE A 23 5.22 -14.08 9.78
N ALA A 24 6.25 -13.30 10.09
CA ALA A 24 6.09 -12.03 10.78
C ALA A 24 5.20 -11.06 9.99
N ILE A 25 5.45 -10.86 8.69
CA ILE A 25 4.62 -9.98 7.85
C ILE A 25 3.18 -10.46 7.84
N THR A 26 2.96 -11.76 7.68
CA THR A 26 1.62 -12.35 7.66
C THR A 26 0.86 -12.06 8.95
N VAL A 27 1.48 -12.30 10.11
CA VAL A 27 0.87 -12.02 11.42
C VAL A 27 0.56 -10.53 11.59
N PHE A 28 1.53 -9.65 11.31
CA PHE A 28 1.29 -8.20 11.39
C PHE A 28 0.23 -7.70 10.40
N THR A 29 0.16 -8.30 9.22
CA THR A 29 -0.86 -7.98 8.21
C THR A 29 -2.25 -8.38 8.71
N LEU A 30 -2.40 -9.58 9.27
CA LEU A 30 -3.67 -10.04 9.83
C LEU A 30 -4.11 -9.16 11.01
N ILE A 31 -3.20 -8.85 11.94
CA ILE A 31 -3.48 -7.93 13.05
C ILE A 31 -3.90 -6.56 12.52
N SER A 32 -3.18 -6.02 11.53
CA SER A 32 -3.51 -4.72 10.95
C SER A 32 -4.86 -4.74 10.23
N LYS A 33 -5.20 -5.81 9.50
CA LYS A 33 -6.51 -5.97 8.85
C LYS A 33 -7.64 -6.07 9.88
N PHE A 34 -7.44 -6.80 10.97
CA PHE A 34 -8.41 -6.92 12.06
C PHE A 34 -8.62 -5.58 12.77
N LEU A 35 -7.54 -4.85 13.10
CA LEU A 35 -7.64 -3.50 13.66
C LEU A 35 -8.31 -2.52 12.69
N GLY A 36 -8.05 -2.65 11.38
CA GLY A 36 -8.72 -1.88 10.34
C GLY A 36 -10.23 -2.14 10.30
N PHE A 37 -10.66 -3.38 10.54
CA PHE A 37 -12.07 -3.71 10.69
C PHE A 37 -12.70 -3.12 11.95
N ILE A 38 -11.99 -3.18 13.09
CA ILE A 38 -12.43 -2.49 14.32
C ILE A 38 -12.60 -0.98 14.08
N ARG A 39 -11.66 -0.36 13.35
CA ARG A 39 -11.76 1.05 12.96
C ARG A 39 -13.03 1.32 12.15
N GLU A 40 -13.39 0.45 11.20
CA GLU A 40 -14.63 0.61 10.44
C GLU A 40 -15.87 0.38 11.29
N ILE A 41 -15.88 -0.56 12.25
CA ILE A 41 -16.99 -0.72 13.20
C ILE A 41 -17.21 0.57 14.00
N ILE A 42 -16.13 1.16 14.52
CA ILE A 42 -16.19 2.42 15.29
C ILE A 42 -16.66 3.58 14.39
N THR A 43 -16.17 3.64 13.16
CA THR A 43 -16.59 4.65 12.17
C THR A 43 -18.09 4.51 11.87
N ALA A 44 -18.57 3.28 11.68
CA ALA A 44 -19.98 2.97 11.46
C ALA A 44 -20.85 3.27 12.68
N SER A 45 -20.38 2.98 13.89
CA SER A 45 -21.15 3.27 15.11
C SER A 45 -21.28 4.77 15.39
N LEU A 46 -20.27 5.57 15.00
CA LEU A 46 -20.24 7.02 15.24
C LEU A 46 -20.93 7.82 14.13
N PHE A 47 -20.76 7.43 12.86
CA PHE A 47 -21.21 8.21 11.71
C PHE A 47 -22.27 7.50 10.86
N GLY A 48 -22.48 6.20 11.06
CA GLY A 48 -23.43 5.39 10.30
C GLY A 48 -23.10 5.31 8.82
N THR A 49 -24.14 5.33 8.01
CA THR A 49 -24.07 5.46 6.55
C THR A 49 -24.66 6.81 6.16
N SER A 50 -23.86 7.88 6.28
CA SER A 50 -24.28 9.26 6.01
C SER A 50 -23.72 9.78 4.67
N TRP A 51 -24.39 10.76 4.08
CA TRP A 51 -23.90 11.42 2.87
C TRP A 51 -22.56 12.14 3.08
N ARG A 52 -22.28 12.59 4.32
CA ARG A 52 -21.02 13.25 4.68
C ARG A 52 -19.86 12.26 4.71
N LEU A 53 -20.09 11.07 5.26
CA LEU A 53 -19.08 10.01 5.27
C LEU A 53 -18.84 9.46 3.86
N ASP A 54 -19.90 9.28 3.07
CA ASP A 54 -19.78 8.95 1.64
C ASP A 54 -18.88 9.96 0.92
N ALA A 55 -19.08 11.26 1.15
CA ALA A 55 -18.25 12.32 0.58
C ALA A 55 -16.77 12.22 1.00
N VAL A 56 -16.47 11.83 2.24
CA VAL A 56 -15.09 11.57 2.69
C VAL A 56 -14.48 10.38 1.94
N PHE A 57 -15.21 9.27 1.82
CA PHE A 57 -14.73 8.07 1.12
C PHE A 57 -14.57 8.29 -0.39
N ILE A 58 -15.41 9.14 -0.99
CA ILE A 58 -15.23 9.59 -2.38
C ILE A 58 -13.96 10.40 -2.49
N ALA A 59 -13.74 11.39 -1.62
CA ALA A 59 -12.55 12.23 -1.62
C ALA A 59 -11.24 11.45 -1.43
N LEU A 60 -11.29 10.30 -0.75
CA LEU A 60 -10.14 9.39 -0.60
C LEU A 60 -9.85 8.55 -1.86
N THR A 61 -10.80 8.39 -2.77
CA THR A 61 -10.65 7.54 -3.95
C THR A 61 -9.57 8.01 -4.91
N PRO A 62 -9.56 9.28 -5.37
CA PRO A 62 -8.51 9.76 -6.28
C PRO A 62 -7.12 9.56 -5.70
N VAL A 63 -6.98 9.80 -4.39
CA VAL A 63 -5.74 9.58 -3.64
C VAL A 63 -5.31 8.12 -3.73
N ALA A 64 -6.17 7.18 -3.32
CA ALA A 64 -5.86 5.76 -3.34
C ALA A 64 -5.54 5.24 -4.76
N THR A 65 -6.32 5.66 -5.76
CA THR A 65 -6.14 5.27 -7.16
C THR A 65 -4.79 5.71 -7.72
N VAL A 66 -4.46 7.01 -7.60
CA VAL A 66 -3.21 7.54 -8.16
C VAL A 66 -1.98 6.95 -7.47
N ILE A 67 -2.02 6.80 -6.14
CA ILE A 67 -0.92 6.16 -5.39
C ILE A 67 -0.79 4.69 -5.78
N GLY A 68 -1.90 3.96 -5.91
CA GLY A 68 -1.89 2.55 -6.29
C GLY A 68 -1.24 2.31 -7.65
N ILE A 69 -1.60 3.13 -8.64
CA ILE A 69 -1.03 3.08 -9.99
C ILE A 69 0.49 3.33 -9.96
N ALA A 70 0.90 4.48 -9.40
CA ALA A 70 2.30 4.89 -9.34
C ALA A 70 3.18 3.88 -8.58
N THR A 71 2.68 3.42 -7.43
CA THR A 71 3.40 2.50 -6.55
C THR A 71 3.55 1.12 -7.13
N GLY A 72 2.48 0.58 -7.74
CA GLY A 72 2.49 -0.76 -8.30
C GLY A 72 3.58 -0.95 -9.35
N GLY A 73 3.78 0.04 -10.23
CA GLY A 73 4.83 -0.04 -11.25
C GLY A 73 6.23 0.23 -10.72
N VAL A 74 6.40 1.31 -9.94
CA VAL A 74 7.75 1.69 -9.46
C VAL A 74 8.34 0.66 -8.51
N ILE A 75 7.53 0.08 -7.60
CA ILE A 75 8.03 -0.93 -6.66
C ILE A 75 8.44 -2.23 -7.38
N ALA A 76 7.73 -2.62 -8.44
CA ALA A 76 8.04 -3.84 -9.19
C ALA A 76 9.45 -3.79 -9.80
N ILE A 77 9.86 -2.62 -10.32
CA ILE A 77 11.19 -2.39 -10.90
C ILE A 77 12.24 -2.06 -9.83
N PHE A 78 11.81 -1.46 -8.71
CA PHE A 78 12.70 -1.07 -7.63
C PHE A 78 13.51 -2.26 -7.08
N PHE A 79 12.85 -3.39 -6.77
CA PHE A 79 13.51 -4.55 -6.15
C PHE A 79 14.70 -5.09 -6.97
N PRO A 80 14.55 -5.46 -8.25
CA PRO A 80 15.66 -6.02 -9.02
C PRO A 80 16.82 -5.03 -9.16
N ILE A 81 16.55 -3.75 -9.45
CA ILE A 81 17.60 -2.72 -9.61
C ILE A 81 18.33 -2.48 -8.29
N TYR A 82 17.59 -2.36 -7.18
CA TYR A 82 18.17 -2.13 -5.86
C TYR A 82 19.07 -3.30 -5.44
N HIS A 83 18.61 -4.55 -5.62
CA HIS A 83 19.40 -5.74 -5.29
C HIS A 83 20.64 -5.88 -6.17
N GLU A 84 20.52 -5.63 -7.49
CA GLU A 84 21.66 -5.65 -8.41
C GLU A 84 22.72 -4.62 -8.01
N LEU A 85 22.31 -3.39 -7.69
CA LEU A 85 23.20 -2.34 -7.22
C LEU A 85 23.85 -2.72 -5.89
N LYS A 86 23.08 -3.23 -4.93
CA LYS A 86 23.58 -3.62 -3.61
C LYS A 86 24.60 -4.74 -3.68
N MET A 87 24.43 -5.71 -4.59
CA MET A 87 25.39 -6.79 -4.80
C MET A 87 26.73 -6.29 -5.34
N LYS A 88 26.70 -5.25 -6.17
CA LYS A 88 27.91 -4.65 -6.75
C LYS A 88 28.58 -3.66 -5.80
N ASP A 89 27.79 -2.77 -5.21
CA ASP A 89 28.24 -1.68 -4.34
C ASP A 89 27.07 -1.20 -3.44
N PRO A 90 27.13 -1.50 -2.12
CA PRO A 90 26.10 -1.09 -1.17
C PRO A 90 25.88 0.43 -1.09
N GLU A 91 26.92 1.26 -1.30
CA GLU A 91 26.76 2.72 -1.26
C GLU A 91 26.02 3.24 -2.50
N LYS A 92 26.26 2.66 -3.68
CA LYS A 92 25.48 2.98 -4.89
C LYS A 92 24.00 2.65 -4.71
N ALA A 93 23.68 1.56 -4.01
CA ALA A 93 22.29 1.22 -3.68
C ALA A 93 21.63 2.29 -2.80
N LYS A 94 22.36 2.82 -1.80
CA LYS A 94 21.87 3.91 -0.93
C LYS A 94 21.66 5.21 -1.70
N TYR A 95 22.56 5.56 -2.63
CA TYR A 95 22.40 6.73 -3.49
C TYR A 95 21.20 6.59 -4.41
N TYR A 96 21.01 5.42 -5.03
CA TYR A 96 19.84 5.13 -5.85
C TYR A 96 18.54 5.22 -5.05
N ALA A 97 18.48 4.64 -3.85
CA ALA A 97 17.31 4.75 -2.98
C ALA A 97 17.00 6.21 -2.59
N GLY A 98 18.02 7.00 -2.28
CA GLY A 98 17.86 8.44 -1.96
C GLY A 98 17.46 9.29 -3.16
N ASP A 99 17.99 9.01 -4.34
CA ASP A 99 17.60 9.70 -5.58
C ASP A 99 16.17 9.34 -5.99
N LEU A 100 15.82 8.05 -5.97
CA LEU A 100 14.47 7.60 -6.25
C LEU A 100 13.47 8.19 -5.25
N LEU A 101 13.78 8.22 -3.95
CA LEU A 101 12.91 8.85 -2.95
C LEU A 101 12.70 10.35 -3.21
N ARG A 102 13.75 11.08 -3.63
CA ARG A 102 13.61 12.51 -3.98
C ARG A 102 12.72 12.70 -5.20
N LEU A 103 12.96 11.96 -6.29
CA LEU A 103 12.17 12.08 -7.52
C LEU A 103 10.72 11.64 -7.31
N TYR A 104 10.52 10.52 -6.60
CA TYR A 104 9.19 10.02 -6.26
C TYR A 104 8.43 11.02 -5.38
N SER A 105 9.10 11.59 -4.36
CA SER A 105 8.52 12.65 -3.52
C SER A 105 8.12 13.88 -4.33
N PHE A 106 8.99 14.33 -5.25
CA PHE A 106 8.68 15.46 -6.12
C PHE A 106 7.42 15.22 -6.95
N ILE A 107 7.28 14.04 -7.56
CA ILE A 107 6.09 13.66 -8.34
C ILE A 107 4.82 13.69 -7.48
N PHE A 108 4.86 13.15 -6.26
CA PHE A 108 3.68 13.17 -5.39
C PHE A 108 3.34 14.55 -4.82
N ILE A 109 4.33 15.43 -4.64
CA ILE A 109 4.06 16.83 -4.32
C ILE A 109 3.28 17.48 -5.47
N LEU A 110 3.69 17.26 -6.73
CA LEU A 110 2.95 17.77 -7.89
C LEU A 110 1.52 17.22 -7.94
N ILE A 111 1.33 15.92 -7.69
CA ILE A 111 -0.01 15.29 -7.60
C ILE A 111 -0.84 15.93 -6.48
N GLY A 112 -0.24 16.16 -5.31
CA GLY A 112 -0.89 16.86 -4.20
C GLY A 112 -1.33 18.27 -4.58
N ILE A 113 -0.47 19.03 -5.26
CA ILE A 113 -0.82 20.37 -5.79
C ILE A 113 -2.01 20.27 -6.74
N VAL A 114 -2.03 19.30 -7.67
CA VAL A 114 -3.16 19.09 -8.59
C VAL A 114 -4.46 18.80 -7.82
N PHE A 115 -4.41 17.98 -6.77
CA PHE A 115 -5.58 17.70 -5.93
C PHE A 115 -6.06 18.92 -5.15
N PHE A 116 -5.15 19.77 -4.71
CA PHE A 116 -5.47 21.01 -4.00
C PHE A 116 -6.09 22.07 -4.93
N THR A 117 -5.56 22.19 -6.16
CA THR A 117 -5.97 23.20 -7.15
C THR A 117 -7.25 22.82 -7.89
N PHE A 118 -7.43 21.55 -8.25
CA PHE A 118 -8.56 21.08 -9.08
C PHE A 118 -9.49 20.05 -8.40
N PRO A 119 -9.86 20.20 -7.11
CA PRO A 119 -10.59 19.16 -6.40
C PRO A 119 -11.99 18.93 -6.95
N ASP A 120 -12.70 19.97 -7.40
CA ASP A 120 -14.07 19.86 -7.91
C ASP A 120 -14.13 19.01 -9.20
N ALA A 121 -13.20 19.26 -10.13
CA ALA A 121 -13.10 18.50 -11.37
C ALA A 121 -12.78 17.02 -11.11
N ILE A 122 -11.84 16.77 -10.18
CA ILE A 122 -11.42 15.42 -9.82
C ILE A 122 -12.57 14.67 -9.14
N VAL A 123 -13.18 15.23 -8.11
CA VAL A 123 -14.27 14.55 -7.39
C VAL A 123 -15.46 14.27 -8.33
N ARG A 124 -15.80 15.22 -9.20
CA ARG A 124 -16.87 15.02 -10.19
C ARG A 124 -16.55 13.92 -11.19
N PHE A 125 -15.29 13.76 -11.59
CA PHE A 125 -14.87 12.63 -12.42
C PHE A 125 -15.07 11.30 -11.69
N PHE A 126 -14.67 11.20 -10.42
CA PHE A 126 -14.73 9.93 -9.68
C PHE A 126 -16.13 9.53 -9.21
N ALA A 127 -17.05 10.48 -9.01
CA ALA A 127 -18.38 10.20 -8.48
C ALA A 127 -19.47 11.11 -9.08
N PRO A 128 -19.69 11.06 -10.41
CA PRO A 128 -20.56 12.00 -11.11
C PRO A 128 -22.05 11.91 -10.70
N GLY A 129 -22.47 10.80 -10.08
CA GLY A 129 -23.87 10.56 -9.70
C GLY A 129 -24.36 11.34 -8.47
N PHE A 130 -23.47 11.97 -7.71
CA PHE A 130 -23.85 12.70 -6.50
C PHE A 130 -24.42 14.09 -6.77
N SER A 131 -25.22 14.58 -5.82
CA SER A 131 -25.70 15.96 -5.84
C SER A 131 -24.53 16.95 -5.73
N LYS A 132 -24.74 18.16 -6.26
CA LYS A 132 -23.74 19.24 -6.23
C LYS A 132 -23.25 19.55 -4.81
N GLU A 133 -24.12 19.49 -3.81
CA GLU A 133 -23.77 19.72 -2.41
C GLU A 133 -22.76 18.70 -1.89
N VAL A 134 -23.01 17.41 -2.16
CA VAL A 134 -22.12 16.31 -1.74
C VAL A 134 -20.77 16.43 -2.44
N LEU A 135 -20.76 16.76 -3.74
CA LEU A 135 -19.54 16.97 -4.52
C LEU A 135 -18.70 18.13 -3.98
N LEU A 136 -19.33 19.27 -3.65
CA LEU A 136 -18.63 20.42 -3.05
C LEU A 136 -18.07 20.09 -1.67
N TYR A 137 -18.78 19.28 -0.87
CA TYR A 137 -18.26 18.81 0.41
C TYR A 137 -17.05 17.89 0.22
N ALA A 138 -17.15 16.90 -0.67
CA ALA A 138 -16.07 15.98 -1.01
C ALA A 138 -14.84 16.72 -1.58
N ALA A 139 -15.04 17.73 -2.45
CA ALA A 139 -13.96 18.55 -2.99
C ALA A 139 -13.20 19.31 -1.90
N ARG A 140 -13.92 19.90 -0.92
CA ARG A 140 -13.29 20.50 0.27
C ARG A 140 -12.49 19.48 1.06
N LYS A 141 -12.99 18.24 1.21
CA LYS A 141 -12.26 17.17 1.89
C LYS A 141 -11.01 16.73 1.11
N LEU A 142 -11.09 16.64 -0.22
CA LEU A 142 -9.94 16.33 -1.07
C LEU A 142 -8.81 17.36 -0.92
N LYS A 143 -9.12 18.65 -0.72
CA LYS A 143 -8.10 19.67 -0.41
C LYS A 143 -7.29 19.33 0.85
N TYR A 144 -7.94 18.90 1.93
CA TYR A 144 -7.22 18.46 3.13
C TYR A 144 -6.43 17.17 2.89
N LEU A 145 -6.95 16.27 2.06
CA LEU A 145 -6.31 15.01 1.70
C LEU A 145 -5.18 15.16 0.66
N SER A 146 -4.98 16.37 0.11
CA SER A 146 -3.92 16.66 -0.89
C SER A 146 -2.50 16.42 -0.39
N ILE A 147 -2.31 16.29 0.94
CA ILE A 147 -1.04 15.90 1.57
C ILE A 147 -0.80 14.39 1.55
N LEU A 148 -1.83 13.56 1.42
CA LEU A 148 -1.69 12.10 1.43
C LEU A 148 -0.87 11.52 0.27
N PRO A 149 -0.91 12.05 -0.97
CA PRO A 149 -0.02 11.62 -2.05
C PRO A 149 1.44 11.53 -1.62
N ILE A 150 1.99 12.58 -1.00
CA ILE A 150 3.40 12.60 -0.56
C ILE A 150 3.65 11.65 0.62
N ILE A 151 2.74 11.61 1.59
CA ILE A 151 2.85 10.72 2.76
C ILE A 151 2.84 9.26 2.29
N ASN A 152 1.78 8.83 1.60
CA ASN A 152 1.60 7.44 1.20
C ASN A 152 2.58 7.01 0.11
N GLY A 153 2.94 7.90 -0.80
CA GLY A 153 4.01 7.65 -1.79
C GLY A 153 5.36 7.40 -1.10
N SER A 154 5.72 8.21 -0.11
CA SER A 154 6.93 8.00 0.69
C SER A 154 6.86 6.70 1.48
N GLN A 155 5.74 6.40 2.12
CA GLN A 155 5.51 5.14 2.84
C GLN A 155 5.76 3.93 1.94
N ALA A 156 5.24 3.96 0.71
CA ALA A 156 5.34 2.86 -0.24
C ALA A 156 6.80 2.52 -0.57
N LEU A 157 7.60 3.53 -0.92
CA LEU A 157 9.00 3.34 -1.27
C LEU A 157 9.87 2.97 -0.06
N LEU A 158 9.68 3.64 1.08
CA LEU A 158 10.40 3.31 2.32
C LEU A 158 10.06 1.89 2.79
N GLY A 159 8.80 1.49 2.67
CA GLY A 159 8.35 0.13 2.96
C GLY A 159 8.92 -0.92 1.99
N ALA A 160 9.07 -0.57 0.70
CA ALA A 160 9.78 -1.42 -0.26
C ALA A 160 11.26 -1.59 0.13
N LEU A 161 11.93 -0.50 0.52
CA LEU A 161 13.32 -0.51 0.95
C LEU A 161 13.54 -1.36 2.21
N LEU A 162 12.69 -1.23 3.23
CA LEU A 162 12.75 -2.08 4.43
C LEU A 162 12.60 -3.56 4.07
N ARG A 163 11.66 -3.91 3.17
CA ARG A 163 11.47 -5.29 2.70
C ARG A 163 12.68 -5.79 1.89
N ALA A 164 13.26 -4.96 1.03
CA ALA A 164 14.48 -5.30 0.28
C ALA A 164 15.67 -5.54 1.22
N GLU A 165 15.72 -4.83 2.35
CA GLU A 165 16.73 -5.01 3.40
C GLU A 165 16.39 -6.13 4.40
N ARG A 166 15.28 -6.85 4.21
CA ARG A 166 14.76 -7.90 5.11
C ARG A 166 14.37 -7.41 6.51
N TYR A 167 14.05 -6.13 6.65
CA TYR A 167 13.47 -5.51 7.86
C TYR A 167 11.95 -5.70 7.89
N PHE A 168 11.54 -6.97 7.78
CA PHE A 168 10.14 -7.39 7.66
C PHE A 168 9.33 -7.11 8.92
N PHE A 169 9.92 -7.35 10.10
CA PHE A 169 9.30 -7.07 11.39
C PHE A 169 9.02 -5.57 11.56
N GLN A 170 10.01 -4.72 11.26
CA GLN A 170 9.90 -3.27 11.38
C GLN A 170 8.88 -2.70 10.39
N TYR A 171 8.83 -3.25 9.18
CA TYR A 171 7.78 -2.92 8.22
C TYR A 171 6.39 -3.31 8.77
N GLY A 172 6.23 -4.52 9.33
CA GLY A 172 4.99 -4.98 9.95
C GLY A 172 4.51 -4.07 11.09
N VAL A 173 5.40 -3.76 12.03
CA VAL A 173 5.12 -2.83 13.15
C VAL A 173 4.71 -1.46 12.63
N ALA A 174 5.43 -0.92 11.64
CA ALA A 174 5.09 0.36 11.04
C ALA A 174 3.72 0.34 10.37
N GLN A 175 3.31 -0.75 9.71
CA GLN A 175 1.96 -0.84 9.12
C GLN A 175 0.85 -0.97 10.18
N SER A 176 1.11 -1.64 11.31
CA SER A 176 0.13 -1.78 12.38
C SER A 176 -0.12 -0.47 13.14
N ILE A 177 0.88 0.43 13.22
CA ILE A 177 0.75 1.71 13.94
C ILE A 177 -0.38 2.59 13.39
N PHE A 178 -0.68 2.46 12.10
CA PHE A 178 -1.73 3.22 11.44
C PHE A 178 -3.05 3.10 12.19
N ASN A 179 -3.50 1.87 12.46
CA ASN A 179 -4.77 1.64 13.13
C ASN A 179 -4.72 1.98 14.62
N VAL A 180 -3.57 1.78 15.27
CA VAL A 180 -3.35 2.16 16.68
C VAL A 180 -3.55 3.66 16.88
N ILE A 181 -3.19 4.49 15.90
CA ILE A 181 -3.38 5.94 15.93
C ILE A 181 -4.76 6.34 15.40
N ALA A 182 -5.21 5.72 14.31
CA ALA A 182 -6.45 6.11 13.66
C ALA A 182 -7.67 5.86 14.55
N ILE A 183 -7.71 4.74 15.29
CA ILE A 183 -8.87 4.39 16.13
C ILE A 183 -9.12 5.45 17.23
N PRO A 184 -8.15 5.80 18.10
CA PRO A 184 -8.35 6.86 19.10
C PRO A 184 -8.68 8.22 18.48
N VAL A 185 -8.03 8.59 17.36
CA VAL A 185 -8.28 9.88 16.71
C VAL A 185 -9.71 9.97 16.18
N ILE A 186 -10.26 8.88 15.61
CA ILE A 186 -11.65 8.83 15.19
C ILE A 186 -12.56 8.92 16.41
N TYR A 187 -12.34 8.07 17.43
CA TYR A 187 -13.21 7.96 18.59
C TYR A 187 -13.30 9.25 19.40
N PHE A 188 -12.14 9.80 19.80
CA PHE A 188 -12.08 11.04 20.58
C PHE A 188 -12.27 12.30 19.73
N GLY A 189 -11.98 12.23 18.43
CA GLY A 189 -12.15 13.36 17.51
C GLY A 189 -13.57 13.51 16.98
N ALA A 190 -14.40 12.44 16.99
CA ALA A 190 -15.76 12.47 16.46
C ALA A 190 -16.66 13.56 17.08
N PRO A 191 -16.66 13.80 18.42
CA PRO A 191 -17.47 14.86 19.02
C PRO A 191 -17.10 16.27 18.54
N TYR A 192 -15.83 16.51 18.19
CA TYR A 192 -15.33 17.85 17.84
C TYR A 192 -15.31 18.12 16.34
N PHE A 193 -14.98 17.10 15.54
CA PHE A 193 -14.72 17.23 14.11
C PHE A 193 -15.69 16.43 13.23
N SER A 194 -16.63 15.68 13.83
CA SER A 194 -17.55 14.81 13.13
C SER A 194 -16.80 13.90 12.13
N GLU A 195 -17.24 13.78 10.87
CA GLU A 195 -16.60 12.91 9.88
C GLU A 195 -15.19 13.38 9.47
N ALA A 196 -14.83 14.63 9.76
CA ALA A 196 -13.47 15.12 9.53
C ALA A 196 -12.44 14.45 10.48
N SER A 197 -12.88 13.84 11.59
CA SER A 197 -11.99 13.03 12.43
C SER A 197 -11.40 11.84 11.67
N TYR A 198 -12.14 11.26 10.71
CA TYR A 198 -11.61 10.19 9.83
C TYR A 198 -10.47 10.68 8.94
N ILE A 199 -10.59 11.91 8.42
CA ILE A 199 -9.54 12.54 7.60
C ILE A 199 -8.30 12.79 8.45
N LEU A 200 -8.47 13.37 9.63
CA LEU A 200 -7.38 13.62 10.58
C LEU A 200 -6.69 12.31 10.98
N ALA A 201 -7.47 11.28 11.30
CA ALA A 201 -6.96 9.94 11.62
C ALA A 201 -6.16 9.33 10.46
N THR A 202 -6.63 9.51 9.22
CA THR A 202 -5.93 9.02 8.03
C THR A 202 -4.61 9.75 7.81
N ILE A 203 -4.58 11.08 7.94
CA ILE A 203 -3.37 11.88 7.78
C ILE A 203 -2.36 11.56 8.89
N LEU A 204 -2.78 11.63 10.15
CA LEU A 204 -1.91 11.36 11.30
C LEU A 204 -1.41 9.92 11.30
N GLY A 205 -2.30 8.95 11.09
CA GLY A 205 -1.94 7.53 11.03
C GLY A 205 -0.86 7.28 9.97
N ASN A 206 -1.07 7.73 8.73
CA ASN A 206 -0.08 7.52 7.67
C ASN A 206 1.21 8.34 7.92
N ALA A 207 1.11 9.55 8.48
CA ALA A 207 2.29 10.34 8.83
C ALA A 207 3.20 9.60 9.84
N PHE A 208 2.61 8.97 10.85
CA PHE A 208 3.36 8.14 11.81
C PHE A 208 3.93 6.87 11.19
N VAL A 209 3.22 6.23 10.26
CA VAL A 209 3.76 5.10 9.48
C VAL A 209 5.00 5.53 8.71
N VAL A 210 4.91 6.64 7.97
CA VAL A 210 6.04 7.21 7.22
C VAL A 210 7.20 7.54 8.15
N PHE A 211 6.92 8.16 9.29
CA PHE A 211 7.93 8.51 10.28
C PHE A 211 8.69 7.27 10.78
N LEU A 212 7.98 6.20 11.17
CA LEU A 212 8.62 4.95 11.60
C LEU A 212 9.38 4.29 10.45
N CYS A 213 8.78 4.19 9.26
CA CYS A 213 9.45 3.66 8.08
C CYS A 213 10.74 4.42 7.78
N PHE A 214 10.72 5.75 7.80
CA PHE A 214 11.89 6.60 7.58
C PHE A 214 12.94 6.40 8.67
N LYS A 215 12.53 6.35 9.95
CA LYS A 215 13.43 6.10 11.09
C LYS A 215 14.23 4.81 10.93
N TYR A 216 13.59 3.72 10.47
CA TYR A 216 14.26 2.44 10.24
C TYR A 216 15.04 2.39 8.91
N ALA A 217 14.53 3.08 7.88
CA ALA A 217 15.11 3.05 6.53
C ALA A 217 16.28 4.02 6.34
N ARG A 218 16.42 5.07 7.15
CA ARG A 218 17.38 6.17 6.95
C ARG A 218 18.84 5.74 6.75
N ARG A 219 19.26 4.61 7.33
CA ARG A 219 20.64 4.08 7.17
C ARG A 219 20.90 3.42 5.81
N PHE A 220 19.84 3.11 5.07
CA PHE A 220 19.86 2.52 3.73
C PHE A 220 19.62 3.58 2.64
N ILE A 221 19.58 4.85 3.03
CA ILE A 221 19.33 5.98 2.16
C ILE A 221 20.50 6.93 2.27
N SER A 222 20.99 7.43 1.13
CA SER A 222 21.98 8.49 1.11
C SER A 222 21.61 9.55 0.10
N PHE A 223 21.39 10.77 0.58
CA PHE A 223 21.08 11.93 -0.26
C PHE A 223 22.34 12.61 -0.83
N ARG A 224 23.54 12.09 -0.54
CA ARG A 224 24.81 12.63 -1.05
C ARG A 224 25.06 12.31 -2.53
N GLY A 225 24.26 11.44 -3.14
CA GLY A 225 24.36 11.10 -4.56
C GLY A 225 23.88 12.23 -5.48
N LYS A 226 24.39 12.24 -6.72
CA LYS A 226 23.90 13.14 -7.79
C LYS A 226 22.39 13.01 -7.95
N PHE A 227 21.73 14.12 -8.28
CA PHE A 227 20.31 14.14 -8.62
C PHE A 227 20.14 13.57 -10.03
N PHE A 228 19.08 12.77 -10.26
CA PHE A 228 18.80 12.09 -11.53
C PHE A 228 19.90 11.11 -11.97
N LEU A 229 20.11 10.07 -11.17
CA LEU A 229 20.91 8.93 -11.63
C LEU A 229 20.23 8.30 -12.87
N PRO A 230 20.98 7.88 -13.90
CA PRO A 230 20.41 7.23 -15.08
C PRO A 230 19.50 6.05 -14.74
N LYS A 231 19.91 5.24 -13.75
CA LYS A 231 19.12 4.11 -13.25
C LYS A 231 17.79 4.53 -12.63
N THR A 232 17.68 5.72 -12.02
CA THR A 232 16.42 6.23 -11.50
C THR A 232 15.44 6.53 -12.64
N VAL A 233 15.93 7.14 -13.73
CA VAL A 233 15.11 7.42 -14.92
C VAL A 233 14.68 6.13 -15.62
N GLU A 234 15.59 5.15 -15.72
CA GLU A 234 15.27 3.81 -16.20
C GLU A 234 14.16 3.15 -15.37
N THR A 235 14.18 3.29 -14.04
CA THR A 235 13.12 2.78 -13.17
C THR A 235 11.76 3.30 -13.58
N PHE A 236 11.61 4.60 -13.84
CA PHE A 236 10.32 5.16 -14.28
C PHE A 236 9.94 4.72 -15.69
N LYS A 237 10.92 4.63 -16.60
CA LYS A 237 10.70 4.14 -17.97
C LYS A 237 10.18 2.70 -17.97
N TYR A 238 10.79 1.83 -17.18
CA TYR A 238 10.40 0.42 -17.07
C TYR A 238 9.18 0.22 -16.18
N ALA A 239 8.88 1.14 -15.26
CA ALA A 239 7.67 1.09 -14.45
C ALA A 239 6.41 1.33 -15.28
N PHE A 240 6.49 2.08 -16.38
CA PHE A 240 5.32 2.44 -17.20
C PHE A 240 4.42 1.25 -17.61
N PRO A 241 4.91 0.15 -18.20
CA PRO A 241 4.07 -1.01 -18.51
C PRO A 241 3.42 -1.65 -17.27
N PHE A 242 4.12 -1.67 -16.14
CA PHE A 242 3.55 -2.17 -14.88
C PHE A 242 2.49 -1.22 -14.31
N MET A 243 2.69 0.11 -14.46
CA MET A 243 1.70 1.11 -14.09
C MET A 243 0.43 0.97 -14.94
N LEU A 244 0.55 0.66 -16.24
CA LEU A 244 -0.61 0.40 -17.09
C LEU A 244 -1.40 -0.82 -16.58
N SER A 245 -0.70 -1.89 -16.20
CA SER A 245 -1.33 -3.08 -15.61
C SER A 245 -2.09 -2.76 -14.31
N THR A 246 -1.47 -2.02 -13.38
CA THR A 246 -2.15 -1.63 -12.12
C THR A 246 -3.24 -0.57 -12.32
N SER A 247 -3.17 0.20 -13.40
CA SER A 247 -4.24 1.12 -13.80
C SER A 247 -5.52 0.38 -14.14
N LEU A 248 -5.43 -0.77 -14.83
CA LEU A 248 -6.62 -1.58 -15.15
C LEU A 248 -7.36 -2.04 -13.89
N SER A 249 -6.65 -2.52 -12.87
CA SER A 249 -7.27 -2.88 -11.59
C SER A 249 -7.86 -1.67 -10.86
N SER A 250 -7.20 -0.50 -10.98
CA SER A 250 -7.67 0.73 -10.35
C SER A 250 -8.90 1.30 -11.04
N ILE A 251 -9.05 1.10 -12.36
CA ILE A 251 -10.24 1.49 -13.12
C ILE A 251 -11.48 0.77 -12.57
N ASN A 252 -11.39 -0.52 -12.23
CA ASN A 252 -12.53 -1.25 -11.64
C ASN A 252 -13.05 -0.56 -10.37
N ILE A 253 -12.15 -0.14 -9.47
CA ILE A 253 -12.52 0.56 -8.23
C ILE A 253 -13.21 1.90 -8.54
N VAL A 254 -12.72 2.62 -9.56
CA VAL A 254 -13.31 3.90 -9.98
C VAL A 254 -14.70 3.69 -10.56
N VAL A 255 -14.85 2.70 -11.45
CA VAL A 255 -16.12 2.36 -12.08
C VAL A 255 -17.14 1.91 -11.03
N ASP A 256 -16.77 1.05 -10.10
CA ASP A 256 -17.63 0.63 -8.98
C ASP A 256 -18.14 1.84 -8.19
N LYS A 257 -17.26 2.80 -7.88
CA LYS A 257 -17.65 4.01 -7.14
C LYS A 257 -18.48 4.97 -7.98
N MET A 258 -18.25 5.06 -9.29
CA MET A 258 -19.12 5.83 -10.19
C MET A 258 -20.54 5.25 -10.20
N PHE A 259 -20.70 3.93 -10.29
CA PHE A 259 -22.03 3.29 -10.20
C PHE A 259 -22.67 3.45 -8.82
N VAL A 260 -21.91 3.23 -7.74
CA VAL A 260 -22.46 3.40 -6.39
C VAL A 260 -22.82 4.86 -6.10
N SER A 261 -22.18 5.83 -6.77
CA SER A 261 -22.51 7.25 -6.64
C SER A 261 -23.90 7.63 -7.15
N THR A 262 -24.53 6.80 -8.00
CA THR A 262 -25.90 7.04 -8.48
C THR A 262 -26.96 6.47 -7.54
N LEU A 263 -26.56 5.75 -6.49
CA LEU A 263 -27.47 5.16 -5.52
C LEU A 263 -27.76 6.15 -4.37
N PRO A 264 -28.80 5.90 -3.55
CA PRO A 264 -29.10 6.73 -2.39
C PRO A 264 -27.92 6.85 -1.42
N ALA A 265 -27.90 7.91 -0.62
CA ALA A 265 -26.85 8.18 0.35
C ALA A 265 -26.62 7.00 1.31
N GLY A 266 -25.36 6.82 1.70
CA GLY A 266 -24.89 5.77 2.59
C GLY A 266 -24.32 4.54 1.88
N ARG A 267 -24.54 4.40 0.58
CA ARG A 267 -24.14 3.20 -0.19
C ARG A 267 -22.64 3.15 -0.45
N VAL A 268 -21.96 4.29 -0.56
CA VAL A 268 -20.49 4.32 -0.64
C VAL A 268 -19.89 3.85 0.68
N SER A 269 -20.43 4.28 1.81
CA SER A 269 -20.01 3.84 3.14
C SER A 269 -20.28 2.36 3.36
N SER A 270 -21.46 1.86 2.99
CA SER A 270 -21.75 0.42 3.04
C SER A 270 -20.77 -0.39 2.21
N LEU A 271 -20.48 0.05 0.97
CA LEU A 271 -19.49 -0.62 0.12
C LEU A 271 -18.12 -0.64 0.81
N GLN A 272 -17.69 0.48 1.39
CA GLN A 272 -16.41 0.58 2.11
C GLN A 272 -16.33 -0.40 3.30
N TYR A 273 -17.41 -0.54 4.07
CA TYR A 273 -17.49 -1.51 5.17
C TYR A 273 -17.43 -2.95 4.66
N SER A 274 -18.18 -3.28 3.60
CA SER A 274 -18.17 -4.60 2.96
C SER A 274 -16.79 -4.94 2.38
N THR A 275 -16.13 -4.00 1.69
CA THR A 275 -14.78 -4.20 1.15
C THR A 275 -13.75 -4.45 2.26
N THR A 276 -13.91 -3.82 3.42
CA THR A 276 -13.01 -4.04 4.56
C THR A 276 -13.16 -5.45 5.13
N LEU A 277 -14.40 -5.91 5.31
CA LEU A 277 -14.69 -7.27 5.75
C LEU A 277 -14.16 -8.31 4.74
N LEU A 278 -14.47 -8.13 3.46
CA LEU A 278 -13.95 -8.98 2.38
C LEU A 278 -12.41 -8.96 2.34
N GLY A 279 -11.80 -7.83 2.66
CA GLY A 279 -10.35 -7.68 2.72
C GLY A 279 -9.67 -8.53 3.78
N ILE A 280 -10.34 -8.86 4.88
CA ILE A 280 -9.82 -9.82 5.88
C ILE A 280 -9.84 -11.23 5.28
N ILE A 281 -11.00 -11.63 4.74
CA ILE A 281 -11.20 -12.96 4.15
C ILE A 281 -10.23 -13.19 3.00
N SER A 282 -10.10 -12.21 2.09
CA SER A 282 -9.20 -12.28 0.96
C SER A 282 -7.73 -12.37 1.38
N THR A 283 -7.34 -11.71 2.48
CA THR A 283 -5.98 -11.78 3.01
C THR A 283 -5.67 -13.20 3.49
N VAL A 284 -6.59 -13.82 4.24
CA VAL A 284 -6.43 -15.21 4.71
C VAL A 284 -6.31 -16.18 3.53
N VAL A 285 -7.20 -16.09 2.55
CA VAL A 285 -7.15 -16.92 1.33
C VAL A 285 -5.84 -16.70 0.56
N SER A 286 -5.39 -15.45 0.43
CA SER A 286 -4.14 -15.13 -0.28
C SER A 286 -2.91 -15.75 0.39
N ILE A 287 -2.87 -15.84 1.71
CA ILE A 287 -1.79 -16.49 2.46
C ILE A 287 -1.74 -17.99 2.14
N PHE A 288 -2.89 -18.66 2.09
CA PHE A 288 -2.98 -20.07 1.71
C PHE A 288 -2.53 -20.32 0.26
N VAL A 289 -2.99 -19.48 -0.67
CA VAL A 289 -2.60 -19.55 -2.09
C VAL A 289 -1.10 -19.33 -2.25
N MET A 290 -0.52 -18.32 -1.60
CA MET A 290 0.91 -18.01 -1.69
C MET A 290 1.79 -19.15 -1.12
N THR A 291 1.38 -19.75 -0.01
CA THR A 291 2.08 -20.90 0.59
C THR A 291 2.02 -22.11 -0.34
N SER A 292 0.85 -22.38 -0.92
CA SER A 292 0.67 -23.47 -1.89
C SER A 292 1.49 -23.25 -3.17
N TYR A 293 1.54 -22.01 -3.66
CA TYR A 293 2.31 -21.64 -4.85
C TYR A 293 3.82 -21.80 -4.63
N THR A 294 4.31 -21.45 -3.44
CA THR A 294 5.73 -21.60 -3.10
C THR A 294 6.12 -23.09 -3.05
N GLU A 295 5.30 -23.92 -2.39
CA GLU A 295 5.51 -25.38 -2.33
C GLU A 295 5.40 -26.03 -3.73
N LEU A 296 4.47 -25.55 -4.57
CA LEU A 296 4.32 -26.00 -5.94
C LEU A 296 5.55 -25.65 -6.78
N SER A 297 6.07 -24.42 -6.64
CA SER A 297 7.26 -23.95 -7.34
C SER A 297 8.50 -24.75 -6.95
N GLU A 298 8.65 -25.11 -5.67
CA GLU A 298 9.72 -25.99 -5.20
C GLU A 298 9.63 -27.39 -5.82
N LYS A 299 8.44 -28.00 -5.84
CA LYS A 299 8.24 -29.35 -6.42
C LYS A 299 8.45 -29.38 -7.93
N ILE A 300 8.04 -28.33 -8.64
CA ILE A 300 8.29 -28.19 -10.08
C ILE A 300 9.79 -28.02 -10.34
N ALA A 301 10.49 -27.18 -9.55
CA ALA A 301 11.93 -27.01 -9.68
C ALA A 301 12.72 -28.31 -9.42
N GLN A 302 12.18 -29.21 -8.59
CA GLN A 302 12.73 -30.55 -8.33
C GLN A 302 12.34 -31.61 -9.38
N GLY A 303 11.50 -31.27 -10.37
CA GLY A 303 11.03 -32.20 -11.40
C GLY A 303 9.95 -33.19 -10.96
N ASP A 304 9.39 -33.06 -9.75
CA ASP A 304 8.35 -33.97 -9.21
C ASP A 304 6.94 -33.53 -9.63
N PHE A 305 6.65 -33.68 -10.93
CA PHE A 305 5.38 -33.23 -11.54
C PHE A 305 4.15 -33.98 -11.02
N LYS A 306 4.29 -35.24 -10.56
CA LYS A 306 3.18 -36.00 -9.97
C LYS A 306 2.73 -35.40 -8.64
N ARG A 307 3.67 -35.12 -7.73
CA ARG A 307 3.34 -34.49 -6.45
C ARG A 307 2.91 -33.03 -6.60
N ALA A 308 3.44 -32.32 -7.60
CA ALA A 308 2.95 -30.99 -7.98
C ALA A 308 1.46 -31.02 -8.37
N LYS A 309 1.05 -31.96 -9.24
CA LYS A 309 -0.35 -32.12 -9.69
C LYS A 309 -1.27 -32.54 -8.54
N GLU A 310 -0.83 -33.43 -7.67
CA GLU A 310 -1.61 -33.85 -6.50
C GLU A 310 -1.81 -32.70 -5.50
N ARG A 311 -0.77 -31.89 -5.26
CA ARG A 311 -0.87 -30.72 -4.38
C ARG A 311 -1.80 -29.66 -4.94
N MET A 312 -1.69 -29.36 -6.23
CA MET A 312 -2.60 -28.43 -6.92
C MET A 312 -4.06 -28.87 -6.78
N ARG A 313 -4.34 -30.17 -6.92
CA ARG A 313 -5.69 -30.72 -6.74
C ARG A 313 -6.18 -30.59 -5.29
N LYS A 314 -5.31 -30.76 -4.29
CA LYS A 314 -5.67 -30.56 -2.86
C LYS A 314 -5.92 -29.08 -2.54
N THR A 315 -5.15 -28.15 -3.11
CA THR A 315 -5.31 -26.70 -2.88
C THR A 315 -6.60 -26.14 -3.49
N VAL A 316 -7.10 -26.68 -4.60
CA VAL A 316 -8.36 -26.18 -5.23
C VAL A 316 -9.61 -26.69 -4.51
N VAL A 317 -9.50 -27.81 -3.79
CA VAL A 317 -10.63 -28.48 -3.11
C VAL A 317 -10.77 -28.04 -1.64
N THR A 318 -9.75 -27.38 -1.07
CA THR A 318 -9.72 -26.90 0.33
C THR A 318 -9.94 -25.39 0.38
#